data_AF-A0A1W9NC33-F1
#
_entry.id   AF-A0A1W9NC33-F1
#
_cell.length_a   1.000
_cell.length_b   1.000
_cell.length_c   1.000
_cell.angle_alpha   90.00
_cell.angle_beta   90.00
_cell.angle_gamma   90.00
#
_symmetry.space_group_name_H-M   'P 1'
#
loop_
_entity.id
_entity.type
_entity.pdbx_description
1 polymer ?
#
loop_
_entity_poly.entity_id
_entity_poly.type
_entity_poly.pdbx_seq_one_letter_code
_entity_poly.pdbx_strand_id
1 'polypeptide(L)'
;MAFLKPEGRERIGRCIEKAEKNTSGEIATAIIPESDDYKDRELLAAIVCGVIAYILLVIFSDPFARLLDKWSWFDSPRLLPLSMLTVTLLTGSLSYALAQIPALDRLIVGRRVMAEAVRNRALRHFVESAVYDTIDRTGVLLFISVLERRVELIADKGISAKVDNAAWESIVGTLVKGIQEKRIVEALEEAIASIGAILAEHVPPRPSTVNELSNLPADLEKGS
;
A
#
# COMPACT_ATOMS: atom_id res chain seq x y z
N MET A 1 4.71 -5.76 -13.45
CA MET A 1 5.38 -7.03 -13.03
C MET A 1 4.40 -7.76 -12.13
N ALA A 2 3.91 -8.92 -12.55
CA ALA A 2 3.00 -9.74 -11.76
C ALA A 2 3.69 -10.21 -10.47
N PHE A 3 3.16 -9.85 -9.30
CA PHE A 3 3.75 -10.24 -8.00
C PHE A 3 3.62 -11.75 -7.74
N LEU A 4 2.65 -12.38 -8.40
CA LEU A 4 2.42 -13.81 -8.43
C LEU A 4 2.80 -14.39 -9.80
N LYS A 5 3.43 -15.56 -9.79
CA LYS A 5 3.57 -16.38 -11.00
C LYS A 5 2.17 -16.78 -11.51
N PRO A 6 1.98 -17.01 -12.82
CA PRO A 6 0.70 -17.45 -13.39
C PRO A 6 0.10 -18.66 -12.66
N GLU A 7 0.92 -19.68 -12.38
CA GLU A 7 0.53 -20.88 -11.62
C GLU A 7 -0.03 -20.55 -10.22
N GLY A 8 0.54 -19.55 -9.55
CA GLY A 8 0.07 -19.10 -8.23
C GLY A 8 -1.30 -18.44 -8.30
N ARG A 9 -1.58 -17.67 -9.37
CA ARG A 9 -2.90 -17.07 -9.58
C ARG A 9 -3.98 -18.10 -9.82
N GLU A 10 -3.70 -19.09 -10.66
CA GLU A 10 -4.64 -20.17 -10.94
C GLU A 10 -4.91 -21.03 -9.70
N ARG A 11 -3.90 -21.25 -8.86
CA ARG A 11 -4.05 -21.90 -7.55
C ARG A 11 -5.01 -21.12 -6.64
N ILE A 12 -4.75 -19.81 -6.49
CA ILE A 12 -5.59 -18.94 -5.67
C ILE A 12 -7.02 -18.89 -6.22
N GLY A 13 -7.20 -18.76 -7.53
CA GLY A 13 -8.54 -18.69 -8.11
C GLY A 13 -9.34 -19.98 -7.98
N ARG A 14 -8.68 -21.15 -8.08
CA ARG A 14 -9.30 -22.44 -7.76
C ARG A 14 -9.67 -22.55 -6.28
N CYS A 15 -8.88 -21.95 -5.39
CA CYS A 15 -9.19 -21.91 -3.96
C CYS A 15 -10.44 -21.06 -3.68
N ILE A 16 -10.55 -19.89 -4.32
CA ILE A 16 -11.73 -19.01 -4.27
C ILE A 16 -12.97 -19.75 -4.79
N GLU A 17 -12.90 -20.33 -5.99
CA GLU A 17 -14.02 -21.08 -6.57
C GLU A 17 -14.47 -22.26 -5.68
N LYS A 18 -13.52 -22.93 -5.03
CA LYS A 18 -13.83 -24.02 -4.08
C LYS A 18 -14.49 -23.51 -2.81
N ALA A 19 -14.08 -22.35 -2.31
CA ALA A 19 -14.67 -21.72 -1.13
C ALA A 19 -16.12 -21.27 -1.43
N GLU A 20 -16.34 -20.58 -2.54
CA GLU A 20 -17.63 -20.03 -2.97
C GLU A 20 -18.68 -21.12 -3.26
N LYS A 21 -18.28 -22.34 -3.66
CA LYS A 21 -19.23 -23.47 -3.84
C LYS A 21 -20.06 -23.80 -2.60
N ASN A 22 -19.56 -23.49 -1.41
CA ASN A 22 -20.19 -23.83 -0.13
C ASN A 22 -20.88 -22.64 0.55
N THR A 23 -21.04 -21.51 -0.14
CA THR A 23 -21.61 -20.29 0.42
C THR A 23 -22.32 -19.46 -0.64
N SER A 24 -23.23 -18.58 -0.24
CA SER A 24 -23.75 -17.51 -1.12
C SER A 24 -22.99 -16.19 -0.92
N GLY A 25 -21.88 -16.20 -0.17
CA GLY A 25 -20.96 -15.08 -0.05
C GLY A 25 -19.87 -15.11 -1.12
N GLU A 26 -19.41 -13.92 -1.50
CA GLU A 26 -18.41 -13.71 -2.55
C GLU A 26 -17.05 -13.34 -1.94
N ILE A 27 -15.95 -13.85 -2.49
CA ILE A 27 -14.60 -13.60 -1.99
C ILE A 27 -13.74 -12.97 -3.09
N ALA A 28 -13.37 -11.70 -2.90
CA ALA A 28 -12.36 -11.05 -3.74
C ALA A 28 -10.98 -11.03 -3.08
N THR A 29 -9.95 -11.13 -3.92
CA THR A 29 -8.57 -10.94 -3.50
C THR A 29 -7.86 -9.97 -4.42
N ALA A 30 -7.06 -9.09 -3.84
CA ALA A 30 -6.27 -8.11 -4.58
C ALA A 30 -4.86 -8.01 -3.99
N ILE A 31 -3.85 -8.07 -4.85
CA ILE A 31 -2.45 -7.88 -4.48
C ILE A 31 -1.89 -6.76 -5.33
N ILE A 32 -1.54 -5.66 -4.70
CA ILE A 32 -1.06 -4.47 -5.40
C ILE A 32 0.35 -4.08 -4.96
N PRO A 33 1.17 -3.51 -5.86
CA PRO A 33 2.53 -3.09 -5.51
C PRO A 33 2.57 -1.98 -4.46
N GLU A 34 1.72 -0.96 -4.60
CA GLU A 34 1.65 0.23 -3.74
C GLU A 34 0.23 0.79 -3.78
N SER A 35 -0.23 1.37 -2.66
CA SER A 35 -1.59 1.89 -2.55
C SER A 35 -1.74 3.33 -3.02
N ASP A 36 -0.65 4.08 -3.09
CA ASP A 36 -0.59 5.51 -3.45
C ASP A 36 0.80 5.82 -4.03
N ASP A 37 0.93 6.91 -4.79
CA ASP A 37 2.18 7.34 -5.43
C ASP A 37 3.06 8.22 -4.54
N TYR A 38 2.52 8.70 -3.41
CA TYR A 38 3.18 9.48 -2.37
C TYR A 38 3.97 10.74 -2.84
N LYS A 39 3.79 11.20 -4.07
CA LYS A 39 4.60 12.29 -4.67
C LYS A 39 4.53 13.59 -3.87
N ASP A 40 3.36 13.91 -3.33
CA ASP A 40 3.17 15.11 -2.49
C ASP A 40 4.02 15.06 -1.21
N ARG A 41 4.19 13.86 -0.64
CA ARG A 41 5.00 13.65 0.57
C ARG A 41 6.49 13.71 0.26
N GLU A 42 6.90 13.15 -0.87
CA GLU A 42 8.28 13.23 -1.37
C GLU A 42 8.69 14.68 -1.63
N LEU A 43 7.83 15.45 -2.30
CA LEU A 43 8.06 16.87 -2.57
C LEU A 43 8.14 17.68 -1.27
N LEU A 44 7.20 17.47 -0.33
CA LEU A 44 7.22 18.15 0.95
C LEU A 44 8.52 17.86 1.73
N ALA A 45 8.96 16.60 1.75
CA ALA A 45 10.21 16.22 2.40
C ALA A 45 11.43 16.87 1.74
N ALA A 46 11.47 16.93 0.41
CA ALA A 46 12.54 17.62 -0.33
C ALA A 46 12.60 19.13 -0.01
N ILE A 47 11.45 19.79 0.08
CA ILE A 47 11.34 21.19 0.48
C ILE A 47 11.86 21.37 1.92
N VAL A 48 11.44 20.52 2.86
CA VAL A 48 11.89 20.57 4.25
C VAL A 48 13.41 20.37 4.36
N CYS A 49 13.98 19.41 3.62
CA CYS A 49 15.43 19.21 3.55
C CYS A 49 16.16 20.45 3.01
N GLY A 50 15.62 21.08 1.96
CA GLY A 50 16.15 22.34 1.43
C GLY A 50 16.12 23.47 2.46
N VAL A 51 15.00 23.65 3.16
CA VAL A 51 14.85 24.66 4.22
C VAL A 51 15.84 24.42 5.36
N ILE A 52 16.00 23.16 5.80
CA ILE A 52 16.99 22.80 6.83
C ILE A 52 18.41 23.11 6.34
N ALA A 53 18.75 22.76 5.10
CA ALA A 53 20.05 23.06 4.51
C ALA A 53 20.32 24.57 4.47
N TYR A 54 19.32 25.38 4.10
CA TYR A 54 19.42 26.84 4.12
C TYR A 54 19.64 27.38 5.54
N ILE A 55 18.88 26.91 6.53
CA ILE A 55 19.06 27.31 7.94
C ILE A 55 20.48 26.98 8.42
N LEU A 56 21.00 25.79 8.08
CA LEU A 56 22.37 25.41 8.42
C LEU A 56 23.40 26.33 7.73
N LEU A 57 23.22 26.66 6.45
CA LEU A 57 24.10 27.59 5.75
C LEU A 57 24.09 28.99 6.38
N VAL A 58 22.93 29.45 6.88
CA VAL A 58 22.83 30.73 7.60
C VAL A 58 23.57 30.67 8.94
N ILE A 59 23.38 29.60 9.72
CA ILE A 59 24.08 29.42 11.01
C ILE A 59 25.61 29.33 10.82
N PHE A 60 26.05 28.69 9.73
CA PHE A 60 27.45 28.48 9.38
C PHE A 60 27.91 29.38 8.23
N SER A 61 27.39 30.61 8.14
CA SER A 61 27.69 31.52 7.02
C SER A 61 29.16 31.91 6.95
N ASP A 62 29.81 32.16 8.09
CA ASP A 62 31.21 32.56 8.15
C ASP A 62 32.19 31.49 7.64
N PRO A 63 32.14 30.23 8.13
CA PRO A 63 33.01 29.19 7.58
C PRO A 63 32.68 28.88 6.11
N PHE A 64 31.41 28.99 5.71
CA PHE A 64 31.01 28.80 4.32
C PHE A 64 31.58 29.90 3.40
N ALA A 65 31.52 31.17 3.81
CA ALA A 65 32.12 32.29 3.08
C ALA A 65 33.64 32.11 2.92
N ARG A 66 34.35 31.74 3.99
CA ARG A 66 35.81 31.47 3.92
C ARG A 66 36.16 30.31 2.97
N LEU A 67 35.30 29.30 2.90
CA LEU A 67 35.48 28.19 1.95
C LEU A 67 35.27 28.65 0.52
N LEU A 68 34.25 29.48 0.29
CA LEU A 68 33.92 30.06 -0.99
C LEU A 68 35.07 30.95 -1.51
N ASP A 69 35.60 31.87 -0.70
CA ASP A 69 36.68 32.79 -1.07
C ASP A 69 37.96 32.06 -1.50
N LYS A 70 38.26 30.90 -0.90
CA LYS A 70 39.38 30.05 -1.32
C LYS A 70 39.21 29.51 -2.74
N TRP A 71 37.98 29.34 -3.19
CA TRP A 71 37.66 28.69 -4.47
C TRP A 71 37.32 29.72 -5.56
N SER A 72 36.49 30.71 -5.25
CA SER A 72 36.11 31.80 -6.15
C SER A 72 37.07 32.98 -5.96
N TRP A 73 37.98 33.19 -6.90
CA TRP A 73 38.94 34.30 -6.88
C TRP A 73 38.27 35.66 -7.21
N PHE A 74 37.03 35.86 -6.77
CA PHE A 74 36.17 36.99 -7.10
C PHE A 74 35.55 37.58 -5.82
N ASP A 75 35.88 38.83 -5.52
CA ASP A 75 35.27 39.56 -4.41
C ASP A 75 33.97 40.23 -4.88
N SER A 76 32.84 39.61 -4.56
CA SER A 76 31.52 40.19 -4.85
C SER A 76 30.54 39.91 -3.70
N PRO A 77 29.88 40.93 -3.13
CA PRO A 77 28.94 40.76 -2.02
C PRO A 77 27.69 39.93 -2.40
N ARG A 78 27.44 39.72 -3.70
CA ARG A 78 26.31 38.93 -4.20
C ARG A 78 26.62 37.42 -4.27
N LEU A 79 27.89 37.04 -4.17
CA LEU A 79 28.32 35.67 -4.41
C LEU A 79 27.91 34.71 -3.28
N LEU A 80 28.00 35.17 -2.02
CA LEU A 80 27.57 34.40 -0.86
C LEU A 80 26.06 34.04 -0.89
N PRO A 81 25.12 35.00 -1.01
CA PRO A 81 23.69 34.64 -1.05
C PRO A 81 23.33 33.80 -2.28
N LEU A 82 23.98 34.04 -3.44
CA LEU A 82 23.73 33.24 -4.65
C LEU A 82 24.21 31.79 -4.49
N SER A 83 25.37 31.58 -3.90
CA SER A 83 25.89 30.23 -3.63
C SER A 83 25.04 29.50 -2.58
N MET A 84 24.57 30.18 -1.53
CA MET A 84 23.65 29.60 -0.55
C MET A 84 22.33 29.16 -1.18
N LEU A 85 21.76 30.00 -2.06
CA LEU A 85 20.56 29.64 -2.83
C LEU A 85 20.83 28.43 -3.73
N THR A 86 21.96 28.43 -4.42
CA THR A 86 22.36 27.33 -5.32
C THR A 86 22.48 26.02 -4.55
N VAL A 87 23.20 26.01 -3.43
CA VAL A 87 23.35 24.82 -2.58
C VAL A 87 21.99 24.35 -2.07
N THR A 88 21.13 25.28 -1.62
CA THR A 88 19.77 24.96 -1.15
C THR A 88 18.93 24.26 -2.23
N LEU A 89 18.92 24.81 -3.44
CA LEU A 89 18.18 24.22 -4.57
C LEU A 89 18.75 22.86 -4.98
N LEU A 90 20.08 22.70 -4.97
CA LEU A 90 20.74 21.43 -5.25
C LEU A 90 20.43 20.39 -4.18
N THR A 91 20.44 20.76 -2.90
CA THR A 91 20.09 19.85 -1.79
C THR A 91 18.64 19.42 -1.87
N GLY A 92 17.70 20.35 -2.14
CA GLY A 92 16.29 20.01 -2.35
C GLY A 92 16.10 19.07 -3.54
N SER A 93 16.71 19.39 -4.68
CA SER A 93 16.65 18.58 -5.91
C SER A 93 17.23 17.18 -5.70
N LEU A 94 18.38 17.07 -5.03
CA LEU A 94 19.00 15.79 -4.69
C LEU A 94 18.13 14.99 -3.72
N SER A 95 17.54 15.65 -2.71
CA SER A 95 16.63 15.00 -1.76
C SER A 95 15.40 14.43 -2.47
N TYR A 96 14.82 15.17 -3.41
CA TYR A 96 13.71 14.70 -4.23
C TYR A 96 14.12 13.51 -5.13
N ALA A 97 15.28 13.60 -5.77
CA ALA A 97 15.80 12.51 -6.59
C ALA A 97 16.05 11.22 -5.77
N LEU A 98 16.50 11.37 -4.52
CA LEU A 98 16.64 10.24 -3.60
C LEU A 98 15.27 9.70 -3.15
N ALA A 99 14.28 10.58 -2.93
CA ALA A 99 12.94 10.18 -2.52
C ALA A 99 12.24 9.26 -3.54
N GLN A 100 12.62 9.32 -4.82
CA GLN A 100 12.12 8.42 -5.88
C GLN A 100 12.53 6.94 -5.70
N ILE A 101 13.37 6.61 -4.72
CA ILE A 101 13.77 5.23 -4.43
C ILE A 101 12.70 4.60 -3.51
N PRO A 102 11.94 3.57 -3.94
CA PRO A 102 10.80 3.04 -3.15
C PRO A 102 11.17 2.49 -1.77
N ALA A 103 12.45 2.22 -1.53
CA ALA A 103 12.94 1.81 -0.24
C ALA A 103 12.85 2.93 0.83
N LEU A 104 12.83 4.20 0.41
CA LEU A 104 12.81 5.38 1.27
C LEU A 104 11.40 5.87 1.61
N ASP A 105 10.38 5.51 0.83
CA ASP A 105 8.99 5.95 1.02
C ASP A 105 8.50 5.66 2.44
N ARG A 106 8.84 4.47 2.95
CA ARG A 106 8.44 4.04 4.30
C ARG A 106 9.02 4.90 5.41
N LEU A 107 10.17 5.54 5.16
CA LEU A 107 10.78 6.48 6.10
C LEU A 107 10.15 7.88 5.95
N ILE A 108 9.91 8.33 4.72
CA ILE A 108 9.45 9.69 4.41
C ILE A 108 7.96 9.88 4.76
N VAL A 109 7.10 8.94 4.34
CA VAL A 109 5.64 9.05 4.43
C VAL A 109 5.13 8.72 5.84
N GLY A 110 5.78 7.77 6.50
CA GLY A 110 5.42 7.30 7.84
C GLY A 110 4.23 6.34 7.86
N ARG A 111 4.14 5.55 8.94
CA ARG A 111 3.21 4.41 9.04
C ARG A 111 1.72 4.79 9.04
N ARG A 112 1.36 5.97 9.57
CA ARG A 112 -0.05 6.41 9.68
C ARG A 112 -0.63 6.78 8.32
N VAL A 113 0.11 7.53 7.51
CA VAL A 113 -0.33 7.93 6.17
C VAL A 113 -0.42 6.70 5.26
N MET A 114 0.57 5.79 5.34
CA MET A 114 0.50 4.51 4.64
C MET A 114 -0.71 3.65 5.06
N ALA A 115 -1.05 3.65 6.35
CA ALA A 115 -2.25 2.95 6.84
C ALA A 115 -3.53 3.46 6.15
N GLU A 116 -3.67 4.78 6.09
CA GLU A 116 -4.82 5.45 5.53
C GLU A 116 -4.89 5.28 4.01
N ALA A 117 -3.75 5.38 3.31
CA ALA A 117 -3.64 5.13 1.88
C ALA A 117 -4.11 3.70 1.53
N VAL A 118 -3.60 2.68 2.23
CA VAL A 118 -4.01 1.29 2.02
C VAL A 118 -5.50 1.09 2.30
N ARG A 119 -6.01 1.64 3.40
CA ARG A 119 -7.43 1.56 3.78
C ARG A 119 -8.32 2.18 2.69
N ASN A 120 -7.97 3.37 2.20
CA ASN A 120 -8.73 4.07 1.17
C ASN A 120 -8.69 3.33 -0.17
N ARG A 121 -7.52 2.81 -0.57
CA ARG A 121 -7.36 2.03 -1.79
C ARG A 121 -8.13 0.72 -1.73
N ALA A 122 -8.10 0.02 -0.59
CA ALA A 122 -8.86 -1.20 -0.36
C ALA A 122 -10.37 -0.95 -0.41
N LEU A 123 -10.87 0.12 0.23
CA LEU A 123 -12.29 0.50 0.16
C LEU A 123 -12.72 0.86 -1.26
N ARG A 124 -11.90 1.62 -1.99
CA ARG A 124 -12.16 1.94 -3.40
C ARG A 124 -12.25 0.67 -4.24
N HIS A 125 -11.30 -0.25 -4.05
CA HIS A 125 -11.31 -1.51 -4.78
C HIS A 125 -12.52 -2.38 -4.43
N PHE A 126 -12.94 -2.41 -3.15
CA PHE A 126 -14.12 -3.13 -2.71
C PHE A 126 -15.41 -2.68 -3.40
N VAL A 127 -15.53 -1.37 -3.66
CA VAL A 127 -16.66 -0.79 -4.41
C VAL A 127 -16.52 -1.08 -5.91
N GLU A 128 -15.31 -0.95 -6.46
CA GLU A 128 -15.02 -1.22 -7.89
C GLU A 128 -15.18 -2.69 -8.27
N SER A 129 -14.89 -3.62 -7.36
CA SER A 129 -14.92 -5.06 -7.62
C SER A 129 -16.33 -5.66 -7.62
N ALA A 130 -17.39 -4.84 -7.45
CA ALA A 130 -18.80 -5.26 -7.35
C ALA A 130 -19.13 -6.28 -6.24
N VAL A 131 -18.16 -6.63 -5.39
CA VAL A 131 -18.31 -7.52 -4.20
C VAL A 131 -19.31 -6.93 -3.20
N TYR A 132 -19.44 -5.62 -3.19
CA TYR A 132 -20.44 -4.88 -2.41
C TYR A 132 -21.87 -4.97 -2.97
N ASP A 133 -22.05 -5.30 -4.25
CA ASP A 133 -23.37 -5.33 -4.91
C ASP A 133 -24.04 -6.71 -4.84
N THR A 134 -23.70 -7.49 -3.82
CA THR A 134 -24.40 -8.75 -3.52
C THR A 134 -25.74 -8.43 -2.85
N ILE A 135 -26.80 -9.15 -3.23
CA ILE A 135 -28.16 -8.95 -2.70
C ILE A 135 -28.19 -8.96 -1.17
N ASP A 136 -27.40 -9.82 -0.55
CA ASP A 136 -27.34 -9.99 0.91
C ASP A 136 -26.20 -9.20 1.59
N ARG A 137 -25.38 -8.45 0.84
CA ARG A 137 -24.20 -7.74 1.36
C ARG A 137 -23.27 -8.66 2.13
N THR A 138 -22.82 -9.72 1.46
CA THR A 138 -22.05 -10.84 2.03
C THR A 138 -20.65 -10.95 1.44
N GLY A 139 -20.22 -9.92 0.72
CA GLY A 139 -18.90 -9.86 0.10
C GLY A 139 -17.77 -9.64 1.09
N VAL A 140 -16.64 -10.31 0.85
CA VAL A 140 -15.39 -10.15 1.61
C VAL A 140 -14.23 -9.89 0.64
N LEU A 141 -13.45 -8.84 0.91
CA LEU A 141 -12.22 -8.51 0.20
C LEU A 141 -11.01 -8.74 1.10
N LEU A 142 -10.06 -9.50 0.58
CA LEU A 142 -8.71 -9.62 1.13
C LEU A 142 -7.73 -8.83 0.26
N PHE A 143 -7.24 -7.73 0.79
CA PHE A 143 -6.40 -6.77 0.08
C PHE A 143 -4.98 -6.74 0.64
N ILE A 144 -3.98 -6.87 -0.21
CA ILE A 144 -2.56 -6.89 0.15
C ILE A 144 -1.83 -5.77 -0.59
N SER A 145 -1.23 -4.86 0.17
CA SER A 145 -0.33 -3.82 -0.37
C SER A 145 1.12 -4.12 -0.02
N VAL A 146 1.95 -4.28 -1.05
CA VAL A 146 3.32 -4.78 -0.91
C VAL A 146 4.25 -3.73 -0.30
N LEU A 147 4.26 -2.51 -0.83
CA LEU A 147 5.16 -1.43 -0.40
C LEU A 147 4.94 -1.11 1.09
N GLU A 148 3.69 -0.95 1.48
CA GLU A 148 3.25 -0.63 2.84
C GLU A 148 3.29 -1.83 3.77
N ARG A 149 3.52 -3.05 3.23
CA ARG A 149 3.53 -4.34 3.95
C ARG A 149 2.28 -4.51 4.81
N ARG A 150 1.12 -4.28 4.21
CA ARG A 150 -0.14 -4.21 4.93
C ARG A 150 -1.19 -5.09 4.26
N VAL A 151 -1.98 -5.75 5.10
CA VAL A 151 -3.13 -6.54 4.72
C VAL A 151 -4.36 -5.83 5.29
N GLU A 152 -5.37 -5.61 4.47
CA GLU A 152 -6.69 -5.14 4.87
C GLU A 152 -7.72 -6.21 4.50
N LEU A 153 -8.52 -6.63 5.48
CA LEU A 153 -9.67 -7.51 5.25
C LEU A 153 -10.92 -6.66 5.44
N ILE A 154 -11.70 -6.52 4.37
CA ILE A 154 -12.94 -5.74 4.37
C ILE A 154 -14.09 -6.71 4.16
N ALA A 155 -14.99 -6.77 5.14
CA ALA A 155 -16.19 -7.56 5.06
C ALA A 155 -17.39 -6.61 5.02
N ASP A 156 -18.37 -6.88 4.15
CA ASP A 156 -19.57 -6.05 4.08
C ASP A 156 -20.43 -6.18 5.36
N LYS A 157 -21.34 -5.23 5.56
CA LYS A 157 -22.17 -5.12 6.76
C LYS A 157 -22.96 -6.38 7.07
N GLY A 158 -23.43 -7.11 6.06
CA GLY A 158 -24.28 -8.29 6.24
C GLY A 158 -23.56 -9.46 6.91
N ILE A 159 -22.25 -9.60 6.67
CA ILE A 159 -21.40 -10.61 7.33
C ILE A 159 -20.64 -10.04 8.54
N SER A 160 -20.18 -8.80 8.48
CA SER A 160 -19.45 -8.16 9.57
C SER A 160 -20.29 -8.04 10.85
N ALA A 161 -21.61 -7.89 10.73
CA ALA A 161 -22.51 -7.89 11.89
C ALA A 161 -22.70 -9.27 12.55
N LYS A 162 -22.34 -10.35 11.86
CA LYS A 162 -22.56 -11.74 12.31
C LYS A 162 -21.31 -12.40 12.88
N VAL A 163 -20.12 -11.91 12.56
CA VAL A 163 -18.84 -12.54 12.87
C VAL A 163 -18.00 -11.63 13.75
N ASP A 164 -17.42 -12.18 14.82
CA ASP A 164 -16.54 -11.43 15.71
C ASP A 164 -15.24 -10.98 15.01
N ASN A 165 -14.79 -9.77 15.33
CA ASN A 165 -13.56 -9.19 14.80
C ASN A 165 -12.32 -10.06 15.09
N ALA A 166 -12.32 -10.78 16.22
CA ALA A 166 -11.23 -11.69 16.58
C ALA A 166 -10.99 -12.80 15.52
N ALA A 167 -12.05 -13.26 14.84
CA ALA A 167 -11.93 -14.25 13.79
C ALA A 167 -11.19 -13.68 12.56
N TRP A 168 -11.54 -12.46 12.15
CA TRP A 168 -10.89 -11.76 11.04
C TRP A 168 -9.43 -11.44 11.36
N GLU A 169 -9.15 -10.97 12.58
CA GLU A 169 -7.78 -10.68 13.05
C GLU A 169 -6.90 -11.94 13.03
N SER A 170 -7.44 -13.10 13.42
CA SER A 170 -6.72 -14.38 13.37
C SER A 170 -6.35 -14.79 11.93
N ILE A 171 -7.27 -14.60 10.98
CA ILE A 171 -7.02 -14.87 9.55
C ILE A 171 -5.91 -13.96 9.03
N VAL A 172 -6.00 -12.65 9.31
CA VAL A 172 -4.98 -11.68 8.92
C VAL A 172 -3.63 -12.02 9.56
N GLY A 173 -3.59 -12.39 10.84
CA GLY A 173 -2.37 -12.78 11.53
C GLY A 173 -1.69 -14.00 10.90
N THR A 174 -2.48 -15.02 10.53
CA THR A 174 -1.98 -16.23 9.86
C THR A 174 -1.41 -15.91 8.48
N LEU A 175 -2.13 -15.11 7.69
CA LEU A 175 -1.67 -14.65 6.39
C LEU A 175 -0.36 -13.86 6.48
N VAL A 176 -0.29 -12.90 7.41
CA VAL A 176 0.91 -12.09 7.63
C VAL A 176 2.12 -12.98 7.99
N LYS A 177 1.92 -13.98 8.85
CA LYS A 177 2.98 -14.94 9.20
C LYS A 177 3.46 -15.73 7.97
N GLY A 178 2.54 -16.26 7.16
CA GLY A 178 2.89 -16.99 5.94
C GLY A 178 3.61 -16.13 4.90
N ILE A 179 3.24 -14.85 4.77
CA ILE A 179 3.96 -13.87 3.92
C ILE A 179 5.39 -13.65 4.44
N GLN A 180 5.58 -13.51 5.76
CA GLN A 180 6.92 -13.37 6.37
C GLN A 180 7.80 -14.59 6.12
N GLU A 181 7.20 -15.79 6.06
CA GLU A 181 7.87 -17.06 5.75
C GLU A 181 8.08 -17.29 4.24
N LYS A 182 7.76 -16.31 3.37
CA LYS A 182 7.85 -16.40 1.90
C LYS A 182 6.94 -17.46 1.27
N ARG A 183 5.84 -17.81 1.94
CA ARG A 183 4.81 -18.79 1.49
C ARG A 183 3.50 -18.08 1.13
N ILE A 184 3.56 -17.06 0.28
CA ILE A 184 2.41 -16.17 0.02
C ILE A 184 1.20 -16.91 -0.58
N VAL A 185 1.43 -17.85 -1.50
CA VAL A 185 0.34 -18.59 -2.18
C VAL A 185 -0.36 -19.49 -1.17
N GLU A 186 0.41 -20.26 -0.41
CA GLU A 186 -0.11 -21.17 0.62
C GLU A 186 -0.85 -20.39 1.71
N ALA A 187 -0.29 -19.27 2.16
CA ALA A 187 -0.91 -18.42 3.17
C ALA A 187 -2.23 -17.80 2.69
N LEU A 188 -2.31 -17.43 1.41
CA LEU A 188 -3.55 -16.96 0.80
C LEU A 188 -4.59 -18.07 0.68
N GLU A 189 -4.19 -19.27 0.27
CA GLU A 189 -5.09 -20.44 0.22
C GLU A 189 -5.65 -20.77 1.62
N GLU A 190 -4.81 -20.74 2.67
CA GLU A 190 -5.23 -20.92 4.06
C GLU A 190 -6.22 -19.83 4.52
N ALA A 191 -5.94 -18.58 4.19
CA ALA A 191 -6.81 -17.45 4.52
C ALA A 191 -8.16 -17.54 3.79
N ILE A 192 -8.17 -17.81 2.48
CA ILE A 192 -9.37 -17.96 1.66
C ILE A 192 -10.22 -19.14 2.16
N ALA A 193 -9.60 -20.28 2.48
CA ALA A 193 -10.30 -21.42 3.04
C ALA A 193 -10.99 -21.07 4.38
N SER A 194 -10.30 -20.30 5.23
CA SER A 194 -10.84 -19.84 6.51
C SER A 194 -12.01 -18.86 6.33
N ILE A 195 -11.88 -17.90 5.41
CA ILE A 195 -12.96 -16.97 5.04
C ILE A 195 -14.16 -17.74 4.49
N GLY A 196 -13.92 -18.70 3.59
CA GLY A 196 -14.96 -19.55 3.01
C GLY A 196 -15.72 -20.36 4.06
N ALA A 197 -15.01 -20.91 5.06
CA ALA A 197 -15.64 -21.64 6.17
C ALA A 197 -16.56 -20.74 7.01
N ILE A 198 -16.10 -19.52 7.35
CA ILE A 198 -16.91 -18.52 8.06
C ILE A 198 -18.16 -18.14 7.24
N LEU A 199 -17.97 -17.90 5.94
CA LEU A 199 -19.08 -17.55 5.05
C LEU A 199 -20.08 -18.70 4.92
N ALA A 200 -19.63 -19.95 4.79
CA ALA A 200 -20.51 -21.12 4.70
C ALA A 200 -21.39 -21.30 5.95
N GLU A 201 -20.84 -20.98 7.13
CA GLU A 201 -21.58 -21.05 8.40
C GLU A 201 -22.68 -19.97 8.50
N HIS A 202 -22.40 -18.74 8.05
CA HIS A 202 -23.27 -17.58 8.28
C HIS A 202 -24.11 -17.18 7.05
N VAL A 203 -23.75 -17.69 5.87
CA VAL A 203 -24.32 -17.39 4.54
C VAL A 203 -24.37 -18.68 3.70
N PRO A 204 -25.13 -19.71 4.13
CA PRO A 204 -25.17 -20.98 3.42
C PRO A 204 -25.73 -20.84 1.98
N PRO A 205 -25.36 -21.76 1.07
CA PRO A 205 -25.65 -21.64 -0.34
C PRO A 205 -27.15 -21.75 -0.62
N ARG A 206 -27.68 -20.83 -1.44
CA ARG A 206 -29.06 -20.84 -1.93
C ARG A 206 -29.17 -21.46 -3.34
N PRO A 207 -30.30 -22.09 -3.70
CA PRO A 207 -30.48 -22.79 -4.98
C PRO A 207 -30.33 -21.92 -6.25
N SER A 208 -30.31 -20.59 -6.13
CA SER A 208 -30.26 -19.65 -7.25
C SER A 208 -28.99 -18.78 -7.28
N THR A 209 -27.92 -19.18 -6.60
CA THR A 209 -26.69 -18.38 -6.57
C THR A 209 -25.96 -18.56 -7.91
N VAL A 210 -26.10 -17.58 -8.80
CA VAL A 210 -25.22 -17.43 -9.97
C VAL A 210 -23.93 -16.79 -9.47
N ASN A 211 -22.77 -17.26 -9.90
CA ASN A 211 -21.49 -16.59 -9.58
C ASN A 211 -21.45 -15.24 -10.31
N GLU A 212 -21.36 -14.15 -9.57
CA GLU A 212 -21.44 -12.79 -10.09
C GLU A 212 -20.06 -12.15 -10.33
N LEU A 213 -18.95 -12.80 -9.91
CA LEU A 213 -17.61 -12.21 -9.92
C LEU A 213 -16.52 -13.06 -10.59
N SER A 214 -15.38 -12.42 -10.86
CA SER A 214 -14.18 -13.08 -11.36
C SER A 214 -13.35 -13.66 -10.21
N ASN A 215 -13.08 -14.96 -10.26
CA ASN A 215 -12.39 -15.68 -9.19
C ASN A 215 -10.86 -15.54 -9.25
N LEU A 216 -10.31 -14.72 -10.13
CA LEU A 216 -8.86 -14.49 -10.22
C LEU A 216 -8.45 -13.27 -9.39
N PRO A 217 -7.30 -13.32 -8.67
CA PRO A 217 -6.79 -12.15 -7.96
C PRO A 217 -6.64 -10.97 -8.90
N ALA A 218 -7.20 -9.82 -8.51
CA ALA A 218 -7.05 -8.60 -9.26
C ALA A 218 -5.60 -8.11 -9.15
N ASP A 219 -4.99 -7.90 -10.32
CA ASP A 219 -3.67 -7.33 -10.46
C ASP A 219 -3.87 -5.89 -10.93
N LEU A 220 -4.05 -4.98 -9.98
CA LEU A 220 -4.27 -3.58 -10.32
C LEU A 220 -2.93 -2.95 -10.70
N GLU A 221 -2.93 -2.16 -11.77
CA GLU A 221 -1.79 -1.31 -12.11
C GLU A 221 -1.45 -0.36 -10.94
N LYS A 222 -0.18 0.06 -10.87
CA LYS A 222 0.33 1.01 -9.89
C LYS A 222 -0.65 2.18 -9.74
N GLY A 223 -0.92 2.56 -8.50
CA GLY A 223 -1.91 3.57 -8.13
C GLY A 223 -1.86 4.80 -9.03
N SER A 224 -3.03 5.19 -9.53
CA SER A 224 -3.32 6.52 -10.07
C SER A 224 -3.70 7.46 -8.95
#